data_AF-A0A3B9MLV6-F1
#
_entry.id   AF-A0A3B9MLV6-F1
#
_cell.length_a   1.000
_cell.length_b   1.000
_cell.length_c   1.000
_cell.angle_alpha   90.00
_cell.angle_beta   90.00
_cell.angle_gamma   90.00
#
_symmetry.space_group_name_H-M   'P 1'
#
loop_
_entity.id
_entity.type
_entity.pdbx_description
1 polymer ?
#
loop_
_entity_poly.entity_id
_entity_poly.type
_entity_poly.pdbx_seq_one_letter_code
_entity_poly.pdbx_strand_id
1 'polypeptide(L)'
;MKPLLSEIEDNDPLRALGRASVQIVHDLKNQLNGLKLYATFLRKRLEKSERPADELETVNKLIAGLDRTAADLSMIVEYGQPLELRKQTGIDLEKLVRSVAANLNDNPRVSGALAGSIVIDSESAPLIGEFDSAMLSNALKSISLGAMKLVTSKSNEGSLKINLKRHSIETKSDGVIEWRVLGSLDHDPFHSFAGSDEIRMSLAARVIEAHGGSAERQDGTLRVRLPLAP
;
A
#
# COMPACT_ATOMS: atom_id res chain seq x y z
N MET A 1 -6.23 -17.58 47.08
CA MET A 1 -6.22 -16.25 46.44
C MET A 1 -5.12 -16.21 45.40
N LYS A 2 -5.42 -15.71 44.19
CA LYS A 2 -4.52 -15.28 43.09
C LYS A 2 -3.52 -14.20 43.55
N PRO A 3 -2.51 -13.78 42.75
CA PRO A 3 -2.12 -14.22 41.37
C PRO A 3 -0.59 -14.53 41.23
N LEU A 4 -0.08 -15.44 40.39
CA LEU A 4 0.19 -15.39 38.93
C LEU A 4 0.37 -13.99 38.32
N LEU A 5 1.58 -13.41 38.39
CA LEU A 5 2.06 -12.29 37.56
C LEU A 5 3.59 -12.16 37.72
N SER A 6 4.36 -12.94 36.96
CA SER A 6 5.81 -12.69 36.83
C SER A 6 6.39 -13.29 35.55
N GLU A 7 5.70 -13.09 34.42
CA GLU A 7 6.27 -13.28 33.08
C GLU A 7 5.78 -12.12 32.18
N ILE A 8 6.14 -10.88 32.53
CA ILE A 8 6.02 -9.70 31.64
C ILE A 8 7.23 -8.77 31.82
N GLU A 9 8.43 -9.34 31.96
CA GLU A 9 9.69 -8.58 31.92
C GLU A 9 10.62 -9.24 30.92
N ASP A 10 10.42 -8.97 29.62
CA ASP A 10 11.47 -8.98 28.59
C ASP A 10 10.91 -8.46 27.24
N ASN A 11 10.48 -7.19 27.25
CA ASN A 11 10.06 -6.46 26.04
C ASN A 11 10.92 -5.20 25.77
N ASP A 12 12.03 -5.02 26.49
CA ASP A 12 12.82 -3.78 26.44
C ASP A 12 13.79 -3.70 25.24
N PRO A 13 14.56 -4.76 24.89
CA PRO A 13 15.54 -4.67 23.80
C PRO A 13 14.89 -4.44 22.42
N LEU A 14 13.78 -5.13 22.14
CA LEU A 14 13.09 -5.02 20.85
C LEU A 14 12.40 -3.66 20.69
N ARG A 15 11.83 -3.13 21.77
CA ARG A 15 11.24 -1.78 21.79
C ARG A 15 12.32 -0.70 21.69
N ALA A 16 13.45 -0.87 22.37
CA ALA A 16 14.60 0.02 22.24
C ALA A 16 15.15 0.02 20.81
N LEU A 17 15.29 -1.15 20.19
CA LEU A 17 15.68 -1.30 18.78
C LEU A 17 14.67 -0.66 17.83
N GLY A 18 13.36 -0.81 18.09
CA GLY A 18 12.31 -0.15 17.30
C GLY A 18 12.40 1.38 17.38
N ARG A 19 12.57 1.93 18.58
CA ARG A 19 12.76 3.38 18.79
C ARG A 19 14.03 3.89 18.10
N ALA A 20 15.15 3.19 18.26
CA ALA A 20 16.41 3.52 17.60
C ALA A 20 16.28 3.48 16.08
N SER A 21 15.58 2.49 15.53
CA SER A 21 15.34 2.36 14.09
C SER A 21 14.54 3.54 13.53
N VAL A 22 13.50 4.00 14.24
CA VAL A 22 12.73 5.19 13.84
C VAL A 22 13.61 6.44 13.80
N GLN A 23 14.49 6.61 14.80
CA GLN A 23 15.42 7.74 14.83
C GLN A 23 16.43 7.68 13.68
N ILE A 24 17.01 6.52 13.41
CA ILE A 24 17.92 6.31 12.27
C ILE A 24 17.21 6.66 10.96
N VAL A 25 15.96 6.21 10.78
CA VAL A 25 15.19 6.54 9.57
C VAL A 25 14.95 8.04 9.45
N HIS A 26 14.64 8.74 10.56
CA HIS A 26 14.49 10.19 10.56
C HIS A 26 15.78 10.90 10.13
N ASP A 27 16.93 10.47 10.65
CA ASP A 27 18.22 11.07 10.31
C ASP A 27 18.60 10.80 8.84
N LEU A 28 18.32 9.60 8.33
CA LEU A 28 18.48 9.27 6.91
C LEU A 28 17.58 10.11 6.01
N LYS A 29 16.30 10.33 6.38
CA LYS A 29 15.40 11.23 5.64
C LYS A 29 15.98 12.64 5.54
N ASN A 30 16.58 13.14 6.62
CA ASN A 30 17.21 14.46 6.62
C ASN A 30 18.42 14.51 5.68
N GLN A 31 19.28 13.48 5.68
CA GLN A 31 20.40 13.39 4.75
C GLN A 31 19.95 13.33 3.29
N LEU A 32 18.92 12.54 2.98
CA LEU A 32 18.34 12.45 1.63
C LEU A 32 17.74 13.78 1.17
N ASN A 33 17.06 14.51 2.05
CA ASN A 33 16.53 15.84 1.75
C ASN A 33 17.67 16.83 1.41
N GLY A 34 18.78 16.78 2.14
CA GLY A 34 19.99 17.56 1.83
C GLY A 34 20.57 17.21 0.46
N LEU A 35 20.75 15.91 0.16
CA LEU A 35 21.22 15.45 -1.14
C LEU A 35 20.28 15.86 -2.29
N LYS A 36 18.96 15.77 -2.08
CA LYS A 36 17.96 16.20 -3.06
C LYS A 36 18.05 17.69 -3.35
N LEU A 37 18.31 18.52 -2.34
CA LEU A 37 18.51 19.96 -2.52
C LEU A 37 19.72 20.23 -3.42
N TYR A 38 20.86 19.58 -3.14
CA TYR A 38 22.06 19.73 -3.96
C TYR A 38 21.87 19.22 -5.38
N ALA A 39 21.21 18.08 -5.56
CA ALA A 39 20.89 17.52 -6.88
C ALA A 39 19.95 18.44 -7.68
N THR A 40 18.94 19.02 -7.01
CA THR A 40 18.01 19.98 -7.63
C THR A 40 18.72 21.26 -8.04
N PHE A 41 19.66 21.76 -7.20
CA PHE A 41 20.48 22.91 -7.54
C PHE A 41 21.39 22.60 -8.74
N LEU A 42 22.02 21.43 -8.76
CA LEU A 42 22.83 20.96 -9.89
C LEU A 42 22.00 20.91 -11.18
N ARG A 43 20.80 20.33 -11.13
CA ARG A 43 19.87 20.29 -12.28
C ARG A 43 19.61 21.68 -12.83
N LYS A 44 19.20 22.62 -11.97
CA LYS A 44 18.93 24.01 -12.35
C LYS A 44 20.14 24.71 -12.96
N ARG A 45 21.36 24.37 -12.52
CA ARG A 45 22.60 24.93 -13.07
C ARG A 45 22.90 24.33 -14.46
N LEU A 46 22.70 23.03 -14.64
CA LEU A 46 22.87 22.35 -15.93
C LEU A 46 21.85 22.85 -16.97
N GLU A 47 20.59 23.04 -16.58
CA GLU A 47 19.53 23.60 -17.43
C GLU A 47 19.90 24.98 -17.99
N LYS A 48 20.64 25.78 -17.21
CA LYS A 48 21.09 27.13 -17.60
C LYS A 48 22.36 27.15 -18.47
N SER A 49 23.08 26.04 -18.56
CA SER A 49 24.43 26.00 -19.14
C SER A 49 24.50 25.32 -20.51
N GLU A 50 23.36 25.12 -21.19
CA GLU A 50 23.25 24.36 -22.47
C GLU A 50 24.04 23.05 -22.48
N ARG A 51 24.09 22.39 -21.31
CA ARG A 51 24.79 21.11 -21.12
C ARG A 51 24.10 19.99 -21.90
N PRO A 52 24.83 18.95 -22.30
CA PRO A 52 24.24 17.87 -23.08
C PRO A 52 23.13 17.16 -22.29
N ALA A 53 22.11 16.69 -23.02
CA ALA A 53 20.83 16.23 -22.46
C ALA A 53 20.97 14.98 -21.56
N ASP A 54 22.05 14.21 -21.75
CA ASP A 54 22.43 13.04 -20.97
C ASP A 54 22.84 13.37 -19.53
N GLU A 55 23.55 14.48 -19.31
CA GLU A 55 23.89 14.96 -17.96
C GLU A 55 22.62 15.35 -17.19
N LEU A 56 21.68 16.03 -17.85
CA LEU A 56 20.38 16.40 -17.28
C LEU A 56 19.52 15.17 -16.96
N GLU A 57 19.46 14.21 -17.88
CA GLU A 57 18.77 12.94 -17.65
C GLU A 57 19.36 12.18 -16.47
N THR A 58 20.69 12.14 -16.35
CA THR A 58 21.39 11.49 -15.24
C THR A 58 21.02 12.13 -13.90
N VAL A 59 21.02 13.46 -13.82
CA VAL A 59 20.61 14.17 -12.60
C VAL A 59 19.14 13.95 -12.28
N ASN A 60 18.26 13.89 -13.29
CA ASN A 60 16.84 13.57 -13.09
C ASN A 60 16.65 12.16 -12.52
N LYS A 61 17.37 11.15 -13.05
CA LYS A 61 17.35 9.78 -12.51
C LYS A 61 17.87 9.73 -11.07
N LEU A 62 18.91 10.50 -10.74
CA LEU A 62 19.43 10.60 -9.38
C LEU A 62 18.39 11.18 -8.41
N ILE A 63 17.72 12.28 -8.80
CA ILE A 63 16.65 12.88 -7.99
C ILE A 63 15.50 11.87 -7.80
N ALA A 64 15.07 11.19 -8.85
CA ALA A 64 14.03 10.16 -8.77
C ALA A 64 14.43 8.99 -7.86
N GLY A 65 15.70 8.59 -7.88
CA GLY A 65 16.26 7.58 -6.97
C GLY A 65 16.18 8.03 -5.51
N LEU A 66 16.60 9.27 -5.20
CA LEU A 66 16.51 9.85 -3.85
C LEU A 66 15.06 9.91 -3.35
N ASP A 67 14.13 10.32 -4.22
CA ASP A 67 12.70 10.37 -3.90
C ASP A 67 12.14 8.99 -3.58
N ARG A 68 12.53 7.97 -4.36
CA ARG A 68 12.15 6.57 -4.10
C ARG A 68 12.69 6.09 -2.75
N THR A 69 13.97 6.32 -2.45
CA THR A 69 14.57 5.91 -1.18
C THR A 69 13.90 6.59 0.01
N ALA A 70 13.57 7.88 -0.10
CA ALA A 70 12.87 8.61 0.96
C ALA A 70 11.44 8.06 1.19
N ALA A 71 10.76 7.64 0.11
CA ALA A 71 9.46 6.99 0.21
C ALA A 71 9.56 5.60 0.88
N ASP A 72 10.55 4.79 0.50
CA ASP A 72 10.77 3.47 1.07
C ASP A 72 11.11 3.56 2.58
N LEU A 73 11.92 4.53 2.97
CA LEU A 73 12.19 4.83 4.39
C LEU A 73 10.93 5.26 5.16
N SER A 74 10.07 6.07 4.54
CA SER A 74 8.80 6.47 5.16
C SER A 74 7.92 5.28 5.48
N MET A 75 7.87 4.32 4.56
CA MET A 75 7.09 3.10 4.70
C MET A 75 7.56 2.24 5.88
N ILE A 76 8.86 2.18 6.14
CA ILE A 76 9.40 1.45 7.31
C ILE A 76 8.91 2.08 8.62
N VAL A 77 8.91 3.42 8.70
CA VAL A 77 8.42 4.14 9.89
C VAL A 77 6.91 3.94 10.05
N GLU A 78 6.14 4.07 8.98
CA GLU A 78 4.70 3.83 8.98
C GLU A 78 4.36 2.41 9.44
N TYR A 79 5.16 1.42 9.01
CA TYR A 79 5.01 0.05 9.50
C TYR A 79 5.31 -0.07 11.01
N GLY A 80 6.27 0.68 11.54
CA GLY A 80 6.57 0.65 12.98
C GLY A 80 5.52 1.32 13.88
N GLN A 81 4.61 2.11 13.32
CA GLN A 81 3.65 2.88 14.12
C GLN A 81 2.40 2.07 14.52
N PRO A 82 1.82 2.35 15.71
CA PRO A 82 0.49 1.87 16.06
C PRO A 82 -0.57 2.36 15.06
N LEU A 83 -1.50 1.49 14.69
CA LEU A 83 -2.62 1.83 13.83
C LEU A 83 -3.80 2.32 14.67
N GLU A 84 -4.14 3.60 14.55
CA GLU A 84 -5.32 4.20 15.18
C GLU A 84 -6.40 4.47 14.14
N LEU A 85 -7.44 3.63 14.10
CA LEU A 85 -8.54 3.76 13.13
C LEU A 85 -9.58 4.77 13.60
N ARG A 86 -10.04 5.62 12.68
CA ARG A 86 -11.18 6.52 12.84
C ARG A 86 -12.38 5.99 12.06
N LYS A 87 -12.95 4.88 12.54
CA LYS A 87 -14.07 4.20 11.86
C LYS A 87 -15.31 5.08 11.82
N GLN A 88 -15.98 5.07 10.67
CA GLN A 88 -17.24 5.75 10.42
C GLN A 88 -18.29 4.70 10.04
N THR A 89 -19.50 4.81 10.57
CA THR A 89 -20.64 3.97 10.20
C THR A 89 -21.19 4.38 8.84
N GLY A 90 -21.79 3.44 8.10
CA GLY A 90 -22.50 3.77 6.86
C GLY A 90 -21.58 3.94 5.65
N ILE A 91 -20.33 3.50 5.74
CA ILE A 91 -19.37 3.60 4.63
C ILE A 91 -19.62 2.48 3.63
N ASP A 92 -19.79 2.88 2.37
CA ASP A 92 -20.03 1.99 1.25
C ASP A 92 -18.71 1.55 0.61
N LEU A 93 -18.38 0.27 0.79
CA LEU A 93 -17.15 -0.34 0.29
C LEU A 93 -17.07 -0.32 -1.24
N GLU A 94 -18.20 -0.49 -1.93
CA GLU A 94 -18.23 -0.45 -3.39
C GLU A 94 -17.85 0.93 -3.91
N LYS A 95 -18.43 1.99 -3.33
CA LYS A 95 -18.06 3.37 -3.67
C LYS A 95 -16.59 3.65 -3.41
N LEU A 96 -16.04 3.11 -2.30
CA LEU A 96 -14.64 3.25 -1.98
C LEU A 96 -13.74 2.62 -3.05
N VAL A 97 -13.99 1.34 -3.39
CA VAL A 97 -13.23 0.61 -4.43
C VAL A 97 -13.33 1.30 -5.79
N ARG A 98 -14.53 1.77 -6.17
CA ARG A 98 -14.75 2.53 -7.41
C ARG A 98 -13.99 3.84 -7.44
N SER A 99 -13.98 4.59 -6.33
CA SER A 99 -13.23 5.84 -6.22
C SER A 99 -11.72 5.62 -6.37
N VAL A 100 -11.19 4.53 -5.79
CA VAL A 100 -9.78 4.15 -5.92
C VAL A 100 -9.45 3.78 -7.37
N ALA A 101 -10.27 2.96 -8.01
CA ALA A 101 -10.06 2.57 -9.40
C ALA A 101 -10.13 3.75 -10.37
N ALA A 102 -11.09 4.66 -10.20
CA ALA A 102 -11.19 5.88 -11.00
C ALA A 102 -9.93 6.75 -10.85
N ASN A 103 -9.48 7.00 -9.61
CA ASN A 103 -8.26 7.76 -9.35
C ASN A 103 -7.00 7.13 -9.98
N LEU A 104 -6.93 5.79 -10.03
CA LEU A 104 -5.81 5.07 -10.65
C LEU A 104 -5.87 5.08 -12.18
N ASN A 105 -7.06 4.98 -12.76
CA ASN A 105 -7.27 5.03 -14.21
C ASN A 105 -7.03 6.44 -14.78
N ASP A 106 -7.50 7.48 -14.08
CA ASP A 106 -7.51 8.86 -14.59
C ASP A 106 -6.21 9.62 -14.32
N ASN A 107 -5.31 9.07 -13.49
CA ASN A 107 -4.11 9.77 -13.06
C ASN A 107 -2.82 8.95 -13.27
N PRO A 108 -2.17 9.11 -14.45
CA PRO A 108 -0.91 8.42 -14.78
C PRO A 108 0.24 8.67 -13.79
N ARG A 109 0.20 9.80 -13.06
CA ARG A 109 1.19 10.11 -12.02
C ARG A 109 1.02 9.23 -10.77
N VAL A 110 -0.18 8.72 -10.54
CA VAL A 110 -0.51 7.87 -9.39
C VAL A 110 -0.29 6.40 -9.72
N SER A 111 -0.61 5.97 -10.94
CA SER A 111 -0.35 4.61 -11.42
C SER A 111 1.12 4.37 -11.78
N GLY A 112 1.91 5.42 -12.03
CA GLY A 112 3.37 5.31 -12.19
C GLY A 112 3.75 4.53 -13.45
N ALA A 113 3.50 5.10 -14.63
CA ALA A 113 3.79 4.50 -15.95
C ALA A 113 3.19 3.12 -16.22
N LEU A 114 2.43 2.52 -15.29
CA LEU A 114 1.71 1.28 -15.50
C LEU A 114 0.58 1.54 -16.50
N ALA A 115 0.72 0.97 -17.69
CA ALA A 115 -0.32 0.96 -18.70
C ALA A 115 -1.31 -0.17 -18.40
N GLY A 116 -2.49 0.17 -17.89
CA GLY A 116 -3.54 -0.80 -17.60
C GLY A 116 -4.78 -0.12 -17.03
N SER A 117 -5.97 -0.62 -17.39
CA SER A 117 -7.23 -0.16 -16.82
C SER A 117 -7.70 -1.09 -15.72
N ILE A 118 -8.31 -0.51 -14.68
CA ILE A 118 -8.99 -1.25 -13.62
C ILE A 118 -10.46 -1.36 -13.99
N VAL A 119 -10.96 -2.59 -14.06
CA VAL A 119 -12.38 -2.92 -14.32
C VAL A 119 -12.96 -3.55 -13.07
N ILE A 120 -14.07 -2.99 -12.57
CA ILE A 120 -14.77 -3.49 -11.38
C ILE A 120 -16.04 -4.19 -11.82
N ASP A 121 -16.16 -5.45 -11.42
CA ASP A 121 -17.37 -6.25 -11.48
C ASP A 121 -17.94 -6.35 -10.06
N SER A 122 -19.19 -5.95 -9.85
CA SER A 122 -19.81 -5.89 -8.53
C SER A 122 -21.25 -6.39 -8.58
N GLU A 123 -21.66 -7.11 -7.55
CA GLU A 123 -23.09 -7.34 -7.29
C GLU A 123 -23.77 -6.00 -6.98
N SER A 124 -24.97 -5.74 -7.53
CA SER A 124 -25.69 -4.45 -7.43
C SER A 124 -26.29 -4.15 -6.04
N ALA A 125 -25.60 -4.50 -4.96
CA ALA A 125 -26.06 -4.28 -3.59
C ALA A 125 -25.01 -3.51 -2.78
N PRO A 126 -25.40 -2.44 -2.05
CA PRO A 126 -24.46 -1.66 -1.27
C PRO A 126 -23.81 -2.51 -0.18
N LEU A 127 -22.48 -2.40 -0.08
CA LEU A 127 -21.66 -3.12 0.88
C LEU A 127 -21.28 -2.15 2.00
N ILE A 128 -22.23 -1.94 2.92
CA ILE A 128 -22.10 -0.98 4.01
C ILE A 128 -21.38 -1.59 5.21
N GLY A 129 -20.44 -0.86 5.81
CA GLY A 129 -19.77 -1.25 7.04
C GLY A 129 -19.24 -0.09 7.86
N GLU A 130 -18.49 -0.42 8.91
CA GLU A 130 -17.82 0.53 9.80
C GLU A 130 -16.34 0.64 9.45
N PHE A 131 -15.98 1.65 8.67
CA PHE A 131 -14.65 1.76 8.08
C PHE A 131 -14.03 3.14 8.32
N ASP A 132 -12.71 3.18 8.51
CA ASP A 132 -11.92 4.39 8.31
C ASP A 132 -11.71 4.56 6.80
N SER A 133 -12.52 5.44 6.18
CA SER A 133 -12.53 5.62 4.73
C SER A 133 -11.17 6.04 4.16
N ALA A 134 -10.40 6.84 4.90
CA ALA A 134 -9.10 7.34 4.44
C ALA A 134 -8.02 6.24 4.48
N MET A 135 -7.89 5.55 5.61
CA MET A 135 -6.90 4.47 5.74
C MET A 135 -7.26 3.31 4.81
N LEU A 136 -8.53 2.96 4.72
CA LEU A 136 -8.99 1.88 3.85
C LEU A 136 -8.79 2.22 2.36
N SER A 137 -9.05 3.46 1.93
CA SER A 137 -8.76 3.89 0.55
C SER A 137 -7.27 3.74 0.21
N ASN A 138 -6.38 4.11 1.12
CA ASN A 138 -4.93 3.98 0.92
C ASN A 138 -4.48 2.51 0.87
N ALA A 139 -5.08 1.65 1.70
CA ALA A 139 -4.83 0.21 1.66
C ALA A 139 -5.27 -0.37 0.30
N LEU A 140 -6.52 -0.13 -0.12
CA LEU A 140 -7.06 -0.60 -1.40
C LEU A 140 -6.26 -0.09 -2.61
N LYS A 141 -5.77 1.15 -2.54
CA LYS A 141 -4.89 1.73 -3.55
C LYS A 141 -3.57 0.97 -3.64
N SER A 142 -2.94 0.68 -2.50
CA SER A 142 -1.66 -0.05 -2.43
C SER A 142 -1.79 -1.47 -2.99
N ILE A 143 -2.88 -2.16 -2.64
CA ILE A 143 -3.19 -3.51 -3.17
C ILE A 143 -3.42 -3.45 -4.68
N SER A 144 -4.20 -2.48 -5.17
CA SER A 144 -4.50 -2.33 -6.59
C SER A 144 -3.23 -2.01 -7.40
N LEU A 145 -2.34 -1.16 -6.90
CA LEU A 145 -1.05 -0.88 -7.55
C LEU A 145 -0.15 -2.12 -7.61
N GLY A 146 -0.06 -2.87 -6.50
CA GLY A 146 0.68 -4.15 -6.47
C GLY A 146 0.11 -5.15 -7.48
N ALA A 147 -1.22 -5.30 -7.51
CA ALA A 147 -1.91 -6.17 -8.44
C ALA A 147 -1.68 -5.76 -9.91
N MET A 148 -1.74 -4.46 -10.24
CA MET A 148 -1.47 -3.95 -11.59
C MET A 148 -0.04 -4.25 -12.04
N LYS A 149 0.96 -4.11 -11.16
CA LYS A 149 2.35 -4.47 -11.48
C LYS A 149 2.49 -5.95 -11.82
N LEU A 150 1.84 -6.82 -11.05
CA LEU A 150 1.85 -8.26 -11.31
C LEU A 150 1.21 -8.61 -12.65
N VAL A 151 0.12 -7.94 -13.03
CA VAL A 151 -0.53 -8.12 -14.32
C VAL A 151 0.32 -7.57 -15.47
N THR A 152 0.80 -6.33 -15.36
CA THR A 152 1.58 -5.65 -16.42
C THR A 152 2.94 -6.28 -16.67
N SER A 153 3.59 -6.85 -15.65
CA SER A 153 4.85 -7.59 -15.81
C SER A 153 4.75 -8.80 -16.76
N LYS A 154 3.53 -9.30 -17.00
CA LYS A 154 3.25 -10.45 -17.86
C LYS A 154 2.58 -10.08 -19.18
N SER A 155 1.92 -8.92 -19.26
CA SER A 155 1.37 -8.36 -20.51
C SER A 155 1.31 -6.83 -20.46
N ASN A 156 1.87 -6.17 -21.48
CA ASN A 156 2.01 -4.71 -21.56
C ASN A 156 0.67 -3.93 -21.63
N GLU A 157 -0.46 -4.63 -21.78
CA GLU A 157 -1.81 -4.06 -21.93
C GLU A 157 -2.84 -4.72 -20.98
N GLY A 158 -2.37 -5.41 -19.93
CA GLY A 158 -3.27 -6.15 -19.04
C GLY A 158 -4.21 -5.23 -18.25
N SER A 159 -5.51 -5.43 -18.40
CA SER A 159 -6.52 -4.82 -17.52
C SER A 159 -6.63 -5.62 -16.21
N LEU A 160 -6.61 -4.92 -15.09
CA LEU A 160 -6.81 -5.51 -13.78
C LEU A 160 -8.30 -5.64 -13.50
N LYS A 161 -8.77 -6.88 -13.32
CA LYS A 161 -10.16 -7.16 -12.94
C LYS A 161 -10.28 -7.27 -11.43
N ILE A 162 -11.18 -6.48 -10.86
CA ILE A 162 -11.59 -6.53 -9.45
C ILE A 162 -13.01 -7.07 -9.40
N ASN A 163 -13.23 -8.17 -8.69
CA ASN A 163 -14.58 -8.65 -8.38
C ASN A 163 -14.93 -8.26 -6.95
N LEU A 164 -16.12 -7.71 -6.77
CA LEU A 164 -16.66 -7.31 -5.48
C LEU A 164 -17.99 -8.01 -5.24
N LYS A 165 -18.09 -8.74 -4.14
CA LYS A 165 -19.28 -9.54 -3.82
C LYS A 165 -19.58 -9.53 -2.33
N ARG A 166 -20.84 -9.78 -2.00
CA ARG A 166 -21.23 -10.06 -0.61
C ARG A 166 -21.04 -11.54 -0.33
N HIS A 167 -20.44 -11.85 0.81
CA HIS A 167 -20.37 -13.22 1.31
C HIS A 167 -21.01 -13.27 2.69
N SER A 168 -22.12 -14.00 2.82
CA SER A 168 -22.84 -14.14 4.09
C SER A 168 -22.73 -15.57 4.60
N ILE A 169 -22.26 -15.73 5.83
CA ILE A 169 -22.28 -17.00 6.57
C ILE A 169 -23.11 -16.76 7.83
N GLU A 170 -24.22 -17.48 7.96
CA GLU A 170 -25.14 -17.35 9.10
C GLU A 170 -25.55 -15.89 9.35
N THR A 171 -25.21 -15.33 10.51
CA THR A 171 -25.53 -13.96 10.92
C THR A 171 -24.43 -12.94 10.59
N LYS A 172 -23.32 -13.37 9.95
CA LYS A 172 -22.21 -12.49 9.58
C LYS A 172 -22.19 -12.28 8.07
N SER A 173 -22.01 -11.03 7.66
CA SER A 173 -21.82 -10.69 6.25
C SER A 173 -20.51 -9.96 6.07
N ASP A 174 -19.74 -10.40 5.07
CA ASP A 174 -18.48 -9.81 4.66
C ASP A 174 -18.60 -9.23 3.24
N GLY A 175 -17.92 -8.12 2.99
CA GLY A 175 -17.60 -7.66 1.64
C GLY A 175 -16.30 -8.32 1.21
N VAL A 176 -16.32 -9.00 0.07
CA VAL A 176 -15.16 -9.69 -0.49
C VAL A 176 -14.69 -8.95 -1.73
N ILE A 177 -13.44 -8.50 -1.73
CA ILE A 177 -12.78 -7.85 -2.86
C ILE A 177 -11.69 -8.78 -3.40
N GLU A 178 -11.73 -9.09 -4.69
CA GLU A 178 -10.85 -10.04 -5.35
C GLU A 178 -10.13 -9.37 -6.54
N TRP A 179 -8.82 -9.18 -6.42
CA TRP A 179 -7.97 -8.73 -7.53
C TRP A 179 -7.41 -9.94 -8.27
N ARG A 180 -7.82 -10.12 -9.53
CA ARG A 180 -7.34 -11.25 -10.34
C ARG A 180 -5.95 -10.97 -10.87
N VAL A 181 -4.95 -11.69 -10.35
CA VAL A 181 -3.54 -11.57 -10.74
C VAL A 181 -3.11 -12.83 -11.49
N LEU A 182 -2.75 -12.71 -12.76
CA LEU A 182 -2.43 -13.89 -13.57
C LEU A 182 -1.11 -14.55 -13.10
N GLY A 183 -1.19 -15.77 -12.59
CA GLY A 183 -0.07 -16.69 -12.37
C GLY A 183 0.40 -16.87 -10.93
N SER A 184 1.36 -17.76 -10.75
CA SER A 184 1.97 -18.05 -9.45
C SER A 184 2.98 -16.96 -9.06
N LEU A 185 2.77 -16.29 -7.93
CA LEU A 185 3.90 -15.89 -7.09
C LEU A 185 4.30 -17.07 -6.19
N ASP A 186 5.55 -17.08 -5.74
CA ASP A 186 6.09 -18.12 -4.86
C ASP A 186 5.70 -17.92 -3.39
N HIS A 187 5.12 -16.77 -3.05
CA HIS A 187 4.73 -16.41 -1.69
C HIS A 187 3.47 -15.52 -1.65
N ASP A 188 2.94 -15.28 -0.44
CA ASP A 188 1.85 -14.34 -0.21
C ASP A 188 2.39 -12.90 -0.06
N PRO A 189 2.09 -11.98 -0.99
CA PRO A 189 2.60 -10.60 -0.93
C PRO A 189 2.05 -9.79 0.24
N PHE A 190 0.95 -10.22 0.90
CA PHE A 190 0.46 -9.57 2.12
C PHE A 190 1.32 -9.86 3.36
N HIS A 191 2.11 -10.93 3.31
CA HIS A 191 2.91 -11.43 4.43
C HIS A 191 4.40 -11.50 4.07
N SER A 192 4.85 -10.62 3.16
CA SER A 192 6.21 -10.60 2.64
C SER A 192 6.83 -9.20 2.72
N PHE A 193 8.16 -9.17 2.83
CA PHE A 193 8.98 -7.96 2.83
C PHE A 193 10.03 -8.00 1.71
N ALA A 194 9.84 -8.85 0.69
CA ALA A 194 10.81 -9.08 -0.38
C ALA A 194 11.04 -7.88 -1.32
N GLY A 195 10.24 -6.82 -1.19
CA GLY A 195 10.36 -5.61 -1.99
C GLY A 195 9.44 -4.49 -1.51
N SER A 196 9.64 -3.29 -2.08
CA SER A 196 8.86 -2.10 -1.68
C SER A 196 7.35 -2.25 -1.91
N ASP A 197 6.93 -3.08 -2.88
CA ASP A 197 5.51 -3.30 -3.15
C ASP A 197 4.90 -4.28 -2.15
N GLU A 198 5.61 -5.34 -1.79
CA GLU A 198 5.22 -6.30 -0.77
C GLU A 198 5.14 -5.65 0.61
N ILE A 199 6.05 -4.75 0.96
CA ILE A 199 5.95 -3.98 2.21
C ILE A 199 4.69 -3.10 2.21
N ARG A 200 4.37 -2.42 1.09
CA ARG A 200 3.11 -1.65 0.95
C ARG A 200 1.88 -2.54 1.08
N MET A 201 1.91 -3.73 0.48
CA MET A 201 0.81 -4.69 0.57
C MET A 201 0.67 -5.26 1.98
N SER A 202 1.77 -5.51 2.68
CA SER A 202 1.75 -5.94 4.09
C SER A 202 1.20 -4.85 5.01
N LEU A 203 1.56 -3.58 4.78
CA LEU A 203 0.95 -2.46 5.51
C LEU A 203 -0.56 -2.37 5.21
N ALA A 204 -0.97 -2.56 3.96
CA ALA A 204 -2.37 -2.60 3.58
C ALA A 204 -3.11 -3.75 4.29
N ALA A 205 -2.54 -4.95 4.35
CA ALA A 205 -3.10 -6.09 5.08
C ALA A 205 -3.33 -5.75 6.57
N ARG A 206 -2.36 -5.12 7.23
CA ARG A 206 -2.52 -4.66 8.63
C ARG A 206 -3.66 -3.67 8.80
N VAL A 207 -3.87 -2.77 7.85
CA VAL A 207 -5.04 -1.86 7.87
C VAL A 207 -6.33 -2.65 7.72
N ILE A 208 -6.40 -3.63 6.81
CA ILE A 208 -7.57 -4.51 6.64
C ILE A 208 -7.86 -5.29 7.93
N GLU A 209 -6.84 -5.88 8.55
CA GLU A 209 -6.96 -6.65 9.80
C GLU A 209 -7.40 -5.77 10.98
N ALA A 210 -6.92 -4.53 11.06
CA ALA A 210 -7.37 -3.56 12.06
C ALA A 210 -8.88 -3.22 11.90
N HIS A 211 -9.42 -3.34 10.68
CA HIS A 211 -10.86 -3.24 10.43
C HIS A 211 -11.65 -4.50 10.83
N GLY A 212 -10.98 -5.56 11.29
CA GLY A 212 -11.58 -6.87 11.58
C GLY A 212 -11.72 -7.76 10.35
N GLY A 213 -11.06 -7.40 9.25
CA GLY A 213 -11.03 -8.16 8.01
C GLY A 213 -9.85 -9.15 7.92
N SER A 214 -9.65 -9.68 6.72
CA SER A 214 -8.47 -10.47 6.38
C SER A 214 -7.98 -10.15 4.97
N ALA A 215 -6.67 -10.29 4.73
CA ALA A 215 -6.05 -10.18 3.42
C ALA A 215 -5.20 -11.42 3.17
N GLU A 216 -5.47 -12.13 2.08
CA GLU A 216 -4.79 -13.37 1.74
C GLU A 216 -4.66 -13.52 0.23
N ARG A 217 -3.69 -14.32 -0.18
CA ARG A 217 -3.60 -14.76 -1.56
C ARG A 217 -4.18 -16.17 -1.70
N GLN A 218 -5.10 -16.34 -2.65
CA GLN A 218 -5.68 -17.63 -2.97
C GLN A 218 -5.89 -17.77 -4.49
N ASP A 219 -5.49 -18.91 -5.06
CA ASP A 219 -5.83 -19.32 -6.44
C ASP A 219 -5.58 -18.24 -7.53
N GLY A 220 -4.43 -17.55 -7.45
CA GLY A 220 -4.10 -16.47 -8.39
C GLY A 220 -4.93 -15.19 -8.20
N THR A 221 -5.47 -15.01 -7.01
CA THR A 221 -6.26 -13.84 -6.63
C THR A 221 -5.72 -13.29 -5.33
N LEU A 222 -5.59 -11.96 -5.25
CA LEU A 222 -5.43 -11.29 -3.96
C LEU A 222 -6.84 -11.04 -3.44
N ARG A 223 -7.15 -11.55 -2.25
CA ARG A 223 -8.48 -11.46 -1.66
C ARG A 223 -8.42 -10.65 -0.37
N VAL A 224 -9.35 -9.72 -0.24
CA VAL A 224 -9.64 -9.00 1.00
C VAL A 224 -11.08 -9.32 1.43
N ARG A 225 -11.26 -9.58 2.71
CA ARG A 225 -12.58 -9.72 3.36
C ARG A 225 -12.72 -8.62 4.41
N LEU A 226 -13.84 -7.93 4.44
CA LEU A 226 -14.12 -6.90 5.42
C LEU A 226 -15.52 -7.11 6.02
N PRO A 227 -15.68 -6.99 7.34
CA PRO A 227 -16.97 -7.17 7.98
C PRO A 227 -17.93 -6.04 7.55
N LEU A 228 -19.12 -6.42 7.09
CA LEU A 228 -20.21 -5.48 6.81
C LEU A 228 -21.01 -5.23 8.08
N ALA A 229 -21.68 -4.09 8.11
CA ALA A 229 -22.67 -3.83 9.14
C ALA A 229 -23.83 -4.85 8.99
N PRO A 230 -24.39 -5.33 10.11
CA PRO A 230 -25.56 -6.20 10.10
C PRO A 230 -26.79 -5.55 9.45
#